data_AF-A0A8B9TH30-F1
#
_entry.id   AF-A0A8B9TH30-F1
#
_cell.length_a   1.000
_cell.length_b   1.000
_cell.length_c   1.000
_cell.angle_alpha   90.00
_cell.angle_beta   90.00
_cell.angle_gamma   90.00
#
_symmetry.space_group_name_H-M   'P 1'
#
loop_
_entity.id
_entity.type
_entity.pdbx_description
1 polymer ?
#
loop_
_entity_poly.entity_id
_entity_poly.type
_entity_poly.pdbx_seq_one_letter_code
_entity_poly.pdbx_strand_id
1 'polypeptide(L)'
;MEECIPTQRHSRDYLVKFPEELLVDNLGNHMLFAAECLLAGTFIEVEEAEGAQLRPRARNLLCSLELVRTVLREQSLSQPGTYPEPVRAALVQFDRLFAEFELSYVSSLVAVKSPEEIYRQQEIIVLFCETVERALRSGYLTQEMIDGYEPLLMFTIPRLAII
;
A
#
# COMPACT_ATOMS: atom_id res chain seq x y z
N MET A 1 12.40 2.08 8.90
CA MET A 1 11.34 2.83 9.60
C MET A 1 10.64 1.96 10.63
N GLU A 2 10.46 0.66 10.37
CA GLU A 2 9.92 -0.33 11.32
C GLU A 2 10.56 -0.29 12.71
N GLU A 3 11.88 -0.15 12.80
CA GLU A 3 12.58 -0.11 14.11
C GLU A 3 12.46 1.25 14.82
N CYS A 4 12.32 2.35 14.07
CA CYS A 4 12.36 3.71 14.62
C CYS A 4 11.00 4.18 15.14
N ILE A 5 9.91 3.79 14.46
CA ILE A 5 8.54 4.26 14.70
C ILE A 5 7.51 3.12 14.57
N PRO A 6 7.69 1.98 15.27
CA PRO A 6 6.91 0.75 15.02
C PRO A 6 5.40 0.93 15.17
N THR A 7 4.95 1.74 16.13
CA THR A 7 3.53 1.95 16.46
C THR A 7 2.95 3.27 15.97
N GLN A 8 3.79 4.12 15.37
CA GLN A 8 3.41 5.48 14.94
C GLN A 8 3.30 5.61 13.42
N ARG A 9 3.48 4.51 12.69
CA ARG A 9 3.26 4.50 11.25
C ARG A 9 1.82 4.79 10.92
N HIS A 10 1.62 5.62 9.92
CA HIS A 10 0.31 5.91 9.41
C HIS A 10 -0.25 4.66 8.73
N SER A 11 -1.55 4.40 8.91
CA SER A 11 -2.21 3.24 8.31
C SER A 11 -2.06 3.23 6.78
N ARG A 12 -1.94 2.02 6.22
CA ARG A 12 -1.88 1.71 4.79
C ARG A 12 -3.08 0.90 4.33
N ASP A 13 -4.18 0.92 5.08
CA ASP A 13 -5.41 0.18 4.74
C ASP A 13 -5.97 0.58 3.38
N TYR A 14 -5.63 1.78 2.88
CA TYR A 14 -6.01 2.22 1.54
C TYR A 14 -5.40 1.39 0.40
N LEU A 15 -4.33 0.62 0.65
CA LEU A 15 -3.73 -0.27 -0.36
C LEU A 15 -4.71 -1.33 -0.86
N VAL A 16 -5.71 -1.71 -0.06
CA VAL A 16 -6.79 -2.63 -0.50
C VAL A 16 -7.58 -2.07 -1.69
N LYS A 17 -7.57 -0.74 -1.86
CA LYS A 17 -8.24 -0.05 -2.96
C LYS A 17 -7.45 -0.11 -4.25
N PHE A 18 -6.14 -0.39 -4.18
CA PHE A 18 -5.29 -0.38 -5.35
C PHE A 18 -5.48 -1.67 -6.17
N PRO A 19 -5.35 -1.59 -7.51
CA PRO A 19 -5.17 -2.76 -8.35
C PRO A 19 -3.99 -3.61 -7.88
N GLU A 20 -4.12 -4.93 -7.98
CA GLU A 20 -3.11 -5.88 -7.50
C GLU A 20 -1.80 -5.76 -8.28
N GLU A 21 -1.85 -5.32 -9.53
CA GLU A 21 -0.70 -5.09 -10.41
C GLU A 21 0.20 -3.93 -9.94
N LEU A 22 -0.33 -3.02 -9.12
CA LEU A 22 0.43 -1.90 -8.56
C LEU A 22 1.11 -2.25 -7.23
N LEU A 23 0.71 -3.35 -6.58
CA LEU A 23 1.24 -3.78 -5.29
C LEU A 23 2.60 -4.49 -5.39
N VAL A 24 3.25 -4.42 -6.55
CA VAL A 24 4.56 -5.04 -6.82
C VAL A 24 5.68 -4.32 -6.05
N ASP A 25 6.74 -5.05 -5.70
CA ASP A 25 7.96 -4.51 -5.10
C ASP A 25 8.46 -3.30 -5.92
N ASN A 26 8.59 -2.15 -5.24
CA ASN A 26 9.03 -0.82 -5.72
C ASN A 26 7.98 0.28 -5.88
N LEU A 27 6.69 0.07 -5.54
CA LEU A 27 5.72 1.19 -5.56
C LEU A 27 6.25 2.42 -4.82
N GLY A 28 6.88 2.21 -3.66
CA GLY A 28 7.41 3.31 -2.87
C GLY A 28 8.51 4.14 -3.56
N ASN A 29 9.39 3.50 -4.34
CA ASN A 29 10.41 4.18 -5.13
C ASN A 29 9.78 4.97 -6.28
N HIS A 30 8.76 4.40 -6.93
CA HIS A 30 8.00 5.10 -7.97
C HIS A 30 7.30 6.35 -7.42
N MET A 31 6.78 6.33 -6.19
CA MET A 31 6.14 7.50 -5.59
C MET A 31 7.09 8.68 -5.39
N LEU A 32 8.32 8.43 -4.91
CA LEU A 32 9.30 9.50 -4.76
C LEU A 32 9.71 10.08 -6.13
N PHE A 33 9.94 9.22 -7.11
CA PHE A 33 10.23 9.64 -8.48
C PHE A 33 9.07 10.46 -9.08
N ALA A 34 7.84 9.99 -8.91
CA ALA A 34 6.64 10.70 -9.36
C ALA A 34 6.51 12.09 -8.72
N ALA A 35 6.81 12.22 -7.43
CA ALA A 35 6.81 13.50 -6.73
C ALA A 35 7.84 14.48 -7.33
N GLU A 36 9.04 14.01 -7.67
CA GLU A 36 10.06 14.81 -8.33
C GLU A 36 9.62 15.26 -9.73
N CYS A 37 9.08 14.35 -10.54
CA CYS A 37 8.56 14.66 -11.87
C CYS A 37 7.40 15.68 -11.83
N LEU A 38 6.49 15.56 -10.85
CA LEU A 38 5.39 16.51 -10.65
C LEU A 38 5.89 17.93 -10.33
N LEU A 39 6.97 18.05 -9.56
CA LEU A 39 7.58 19.35 -9.29
C LEU A 39 8.38 19.91 -10.47
N ALA A 40 9.01 19.04 -11.26
CA ALA A 40 9.73 19.42 -12.47
C ALA A 40 8.79 19.82 -13.62
N GLY A 41 7.50 19.45 -13.54
CA GLY A 41 6.52 19.71 -14.60
C GLY A 41 6.72 18.83 -15.84
N THR A 42 7.41 17.70 -15.71
CA THR A 42 7.82 16.82 -16.82
C THR A 42 6.96 15.55 -16.92
N PHE A 43 5.72 15.62 -16.47
CA PHE A 43 4.94 14.42 -16.19
C PHE A 43 3.84 14.22 -17.25
N ILE A 44 3.63 12.97 -17.70
CA ILE A 44 2.83 12.67 -18.90
C ILE A 44 1.52 11.93 -18.55
N GLU A 45 1.43 11.30 -17.38
CA GLU A 45 0.45 10.23 -17.12
C GLU A 45 -0.83 10.65 -16.35
N VAL A 46 -0.87 11.83 -15.74
CA VAL A 46 -2.05 12.39 -15.04
C VAL A 46 -2.50 13.64 -15.81
N GLU A 47 -3.77 13.99 -15.70
CA GLU A 47 -4.29 15.21 -16.31
C GLU A 47 -3.72 16.47 -15.62
N GLU A 48 -3.50 17.55 -16.36
CA GLU A 48 -2.96 18.82 -15.84
C GLU A 48 -3.76 19.37 -14.64
N ALA A 49 -5.09 19.21 -14.66
CA ALA A 49 -5.96 19.66 -13.58
C ALA A 49 -5.72 18.88 -12.27
N GLU A 50 -5.47 17.58 -12.36
CA GLU A 50 -5.18 16.72 -11.22
C GLU A 50 -3.71 16.89 -10.77
N GLY A 51 -2.78 17.03 -11.72
CA GLY A 51 -1.39 17.38 -11.45
C GLY A 51 -1.25 18.69 -10.66
N ALA A 52 -2.11 19.68 -10.93
CA ALA A 52 -2.16 20.92 -10.15
C ALA A 52 -2.53 20.72 -8.66
N GLN A 53 -3.36 19.73 -8.35
CA GLN A 53 -3.74 19.38 -6.98
C GLN A 53 -2.68 18.53 -6.27
N LEU A 54 -1.95 17.72 -7.03
CA LEU A 54 -0.89 16.83 -6.51
C LEU A 54 0.42 17.58 -6.24
N ARG A 55 0.76 18.61 -7.03
CA ARG A 55 1.98 19.43 -6.87
C ARG A 55 2.25 19.93 -5.43
N PRO A 56 1.28 20.54 -4.71
CA PRO A 56 1.53 20.98 -3.32
C PRO A 56 1.82 19.80 -2.38
N ARG A 57 1.21 18.63 -2.60
CA ARG A 57 1.48 17.41 -1.81
C ARG A 57 2.87 16.85 -2.12
N ALA A 58 3.23 16.78 -3.39
CA ALA A 58 4.58 16.38 -3.84
C ALA A 58 5.66 17.29 -3.22
N ARG A 59 5.42 18.61 -3.22
CA ARG A 59 6.31 19.58 -2.56
C ARG A 59 6.46 19.29 -1.08
N ASN A 60 5.35 19.13 -0.36
CA ASN A 60 5.39 18.87 1.08
C ASN A 60 6.12 17.55 1.39
N LEU A 61 5.89 16.50 0.60
CA LEU A 61 6.57 15.22 0.73
C LEU A 61 8.09 15.37 0.57
N LEU A 62 8.54 16.02 -0.51
CA LEU A 62 9.97 16.19 -0.79
C LEU A 62 10.65 17.12 0.23
N CYS A 63 9.96 18.19 0.69
CA CYS A 63 10.46 19.01 1.79
C CYS A 63 10.59 18.21 3.10
N SER A 64 9.63 17.34 3.40
CA SER A 64 9.70 16.46 4.58
C SER A 64 10.81 15.43 4.46
N LEU A 65 11.07 14.91 3.26
CA LEU A 65 12.19 13.99 3.01
C LEU A 65 13.52 14.69 3.26
N GLU A 66 13.68 15.94 2.81
CA GLU A 66 14.90 16.70 3.10
C GLU A 66 15.07 16.99 4.59
N LEU A 67 13.99 17.29 5.32
CA LEU A 67 14.05 17.46 6.76
C LEU A 67 14.48 16.16 7.46
N VAL A 68 13.97 15.00 7.03
CA VAL A 68 14.43 13.71 7.56
C VAL A 68 15.93 13.52 7.28
N ARG A 69 16.41 13.86 6.07
CA ARG A 69 17.83 13.77 5.72
C ARG A 69 18.70 14.69 6.59
N THR A 70 18.28 15.93 6.85
CA THR A 70 19.06 16.86 7.69
C THR A 70 19.16 16.37 9.13
N VAL A 71 18.04 15.97 9.74
CA VAL A 71 18.03 15.53 11.15
C VAL A 71 18.79 14.21 11.32
N LEU A 72 18.67 13.27 10.38
CA LEU A 72 19.48 12.04 10.39
C LEU A 72 20.97 12.33 10.22
N ARG A 73 21.33 13.28 9.36
CA ARG A 73 22.73 13.71 9.18
C ARG A 73 23.30 14.29 10.47
N GLU A 74 22.57 15.18 11.13
CA GLU A 74 22.98 15.76 12.43
C GLU A 74 23.11 14.68 13.52
N GLN A 75 22.19 13.72 13.55
CA GLN A 75 22.22 12.60 14.49
C GLN A 75 23.45 11.70 14.27
N SER A 76 23.78 11.38 13.02
CA SER A 76 24.93 10.54 12.70
C SER A 76 26.27 11.16 13.12
N LEU A 77 26.36 12.49 13.15
CA LEU A 77 27.54 13.22 13.62
C LEU A 77 27.63 13.27 15.15
N SER A 78 26.50 13.16 15.86
CA SER A 78 26.43 13.35 17.32
C SER A 78 26.46 12.03 18.10
N GLN A 79 25.50 11.13 17.84
CA GLN A 79 25.36 9.85 18.55
C GLN A 79 24.59 8.83 17.68
N PRO A 80 25.26 7.84 17.06
CA PRO A 80 24.63 6.94 16.09
C PRO A 80 23.67 5.88 16.66
N GLY A 81 23.56 5.72 17.98
CA GLY A 81 22.94 4.53 18.61
C GLY A 81 21.51 4.66 19.14
N THR A 82 20.89 5.85 19.13
CA THR A 82 19.52 6.03 19.62
C THR A 82 18.80 7.05 18.75
N TYR A 83 17.58 6.73 18.30
CA TYR A 83 16.75 7.66 17.53
C TYR A 83 16.15 8.72 18.46
N PRO A 84 16.62 9.97 18.41
CA PRO A 84 16.10 11.02 19.27
C PRO A 84 14.70 11.45 18.81
N GLU A 85 13.95 12.08 19.71
CA GLU A 85 12.60 12.58 19.43
C GLU A 85 12.44 13.40 18.14
N PRO A 86 13.35 14.34 17.79
CA PRO A 86 13.27 15.06 16.52
C PRO A 86 13.34 14.15 15.28
N VAL A 87 14.14 13.07 15.31
CA VAL A 87 14.18 12.10 14.20
C VAL A 87 12.86 11.35 14.09
N ARG A 88 12.30 10.91 15.23
CA ARG A 88 11.00 10.21 15.25
C ARG A 88 9.88 11.10 14.72
N ALA A 89 9.79 12.34 15.20
CA ALA A 89 8.79 13.30 14.74
C ALA A 89 8.89 13.57 13.23
N ALA A 90 10.11 13.77 12.71
CA ALA A 90 10.36 13.94 11.28
C ALA A 90 9.93 12.72 10.46
N LEU A 91 10.24 11.52 10.93
CA LEU A 91 9.87 10.26 10.27
C LEU A 91 8.36 10.03 10.27
N VAL A 92 7.66 10.32 11.38
CA VAL A 92 6.19 10.22 11.45
C VAL A 92 5.53 11.19 10.48
N GLN A 93 6.02 12.43 10.42
CA GLN A 93 5.51 13.42 9.48
C GLN A 93 5.74 12.98 8.02
N PHE A 94 6.94 12.50 7.71
CA PHE A 94 7.26 11.98 6.38
C PHE A 94 6.37 10.79 6.02
N ASP A 95 6.22 9.80 6.91
CA ASP A 95 5.39 8.61 6.68
C ASP A 95 3.93 9.00 6.43
N ARG A 96 3.38 9.97 7.18
CA ARG A 96 2.03 10.49 6.91
C ARG A 96 1.93 11.16 5.54
N LEU A 97 2.84 12.07 5.20
CA LEU A 97 2.81 12.79 3.92
C LEU A 97 2.99 11.84 2.74
N PHE A 98 3.83 10.82 2.92
CA PHE A 98 4.02 9.76 1.94
C PHE A 98 2.72 9.01 1.68
N ALA A 99 1.99 8.65 2.75
CA ALA A 99 0.69 7.98 2.67
C ALA A 99 -0.33 8.77 1.85
N GLU A 100 -0.46 10.04 2.20
CA GLU A 100 -1.45 10.95 1.63
C GLU A 100 -1.14 11.22 0.15
N PHE A 101 0.16 11.29 -0.19
CA PHE A 101 0.62 11.42 -1.57
C PHE A 101 0.37 10.14 -2.37
N GLU A 102 0.79 8.98 -1.87
CA GLU A 102 0.63 7.68 -2.54
C GLU A 102 -0.84 7.40 -2.88
N LEU A 103 -1.74 7.55 -1.90
CA LEU A 103 -3.18 7.37 -2.13
C LEU A 103 -3.72 8.30 -3.21
N SER A 104 -3.35 9.58 -3.18
CA SER A 104 -3.92 10.55 -4.11
C SER A 104 -3.32 10.43 -5.50
N TYR A 105 -2.04 10.12 -5.59
CA TYR A 105 -1.36 9.91 -6.86
C TYR A 105 -1.92 8.68 -7.59
N VAL A 106 -2.03 7.54 -6.89
CA VAL A 106 -2.59 6.32 -7.50
C VAL A 106 -4.06 6.49 -7.87
N SER A 107 -4.85 7.19 -7.05
CA SER A 107 -6.27 7.46 -7.35
C SER A 107 -6.47 8.37 -8.57
N SER A 108 -5.48 9.18 -8.91
CA SER A 108 -5.46 10.03 -10.12
C SER A 108 -5.03 9.26 -11.38
N LEU A 109 -4.22 8.22 -11.23
CA LEU A 109 -3.73 7.44 -12.36
C LEU A 109 -4.66 6.30 -12.75
N VAL A 110 -5.29 5.64 -11.77
CA VAL A 110 -6.06 4.42 -11.99
C VAL A 110 -7.33 4.45 -11.15
N ALA A 111 -8.40 3.89 -11.72
CA ALA A 111 -9.63 3.64 -10.99
C ALA A 111 -9.35 2.71 -9.80
N VAL A 112 -9.48 3.24 -8.59
CA VAL A 112 -9.37 2.49 -7.35
C VAL A 112 -10.69 1.80 -7.01
N LYS A 113 -10.61 0.66 -6.31
CA LYS A 113 -11.80 -0.08 -5.89
C LYS A 113 -12.69 0.77 -4.99
N SER A 114 -13.97 0.83 -5.35
CA SER A 114 -15.02 1.43 -4.54
C SER A 114 -15.27 0.61 -3.26
N PRO A 115 -15.87 1.21 -2.21
CA PRO A 115 -16.28 0.47 -1.03
C PRO A 115 -17.19 -0.72 -1.38
N GLU A 116 -18.12 -0.55 -2.32
CA GLU A 116 -19.05 -1.58 -2.74
C GLU A 116 -18.34 -2.76 -3.41
N GLU A 117 -17.32 -2.51 -4.23
CA GLU A 117 -16.50 -3.56 -4.83
C GLU A 117 -15.69 -4.32 -3.77
N ILE A 118 -15.15 -3.61 -2.78
CA ILE A 118 -14.43 -4.23 -1.66
C ILE A 118 -15.38 -5.12 -0.85
N TYR A 119 -16.60 -4.65 -0.56
CA TYR A 119 -17.60 -5.45 0.15
C TYR A 119 -17.98 -6.70 -0.64
N ARG A 120 -18.27 -6.59 -1.95
CA ARG A 120 -18.55 -7.77 -2.79
C ARG A 120 -17.38 -8.75 -2.83
N GLN A 121 -16.14 -8.25 -2.87
CA GLN A 121 -14.95 -9.11 -2.81
C GLN A 121 -14.88 -9.86 -1.49
N GLN A 122 -15.20 -9.21 -0.36
CA GLN A 122 -15.27 -9.86 0.95
C GLN A 122 -16.37 -10.91 1.03
N GLU A 123 -17.56 -10.65 0.48
CA GLU A 123 -18.65 -11.63 0.40
C GLU A 123 -18.22 -12.90 -0.36
N ILE A 124 -17.51 -12.74 -1.47
CA ILE A 124 -16.96 -13.85 -2.24
C ILE A 124 -15.93 -14.63 -1.41
N ILE A 125 -15.06 -13.94 -0.67
CA ILE A 125 -14.07 -14.59 0.20
C ILE A 125 -14.76 -15.43 1.27
N VAL A 126 -15.77 -14.88 1.95
CA VAL A 126 -16.54 -15.61 2.97
C VAL A 126 -17.22 -16.84 2.36
N LEU A 127 -17.88 -16.68 1.22
CA LEU A 127 -18.51 -17.79 0.49
C LEU A 127 -17.50 -18.89 0.14
N PHE A 128 -16.30 -18.53 -0.30
CA PHE A 128 -15.25 -19.50 -0.61
C PHE A 128 -14.73 -20.20 0.64
N CYS A 129 -14.55 -19.48 1.76
CA CYS A 129 -14.17 -20.09 3.03
C CYS A 129 -15.21 -21.11 3.50
N GLU A 130 -16.50 -20.75 3.47
CA GLU A 130 -17.60 -21.65 3.83
C GLU A 130 -17.67 -22.86 2.89
N THR A 131 -17.45 -22.64 1.59
CA THR A 131 -17.42 -23.70 0.58
C THR A 131 -16.29 -24.69 0.83
N VAL A 132 -15.09 -24.20 1.15
CA VAL A 132 -13.94 -25.04 1.51
C VAL A 132 -14.25 -25.87 2.75
N GLU A 133 -14.81 -25.25 3.79
CA GLU A 133 -15.15 -25.97 5.02
C GLU A 133 -16.22 -27.06 4.77
N ARG A 134 -17.25 -26.76 3.95
CA ARG A 134 -18.27 -27.73 3.53
C ARG A 134 -17.68 -28.88 2.71
N ALA A 135 -16.78 -28.57 1.78
CA ALA A 135 -16.15 -29.54 0.91
C ALA A 135 -15.20 -30.48 1.69
N LEU A 136 -14.48 -29.97 2.68
CA LEU A 136 -13.67 -30.77 3.61
C LEU A 136 -14.55 -31.72 4.43
N ARG A 137 -15.64 -31.21 5.02
CA ARG A 137 -16.57 -32.04 5.81
C ARG A 137 -17.24 -33.14 4.98
N SER A 138 -17.47 -32.89 3.70
CA SER A 138 -18.09 -33.83 2.76
C SER A 138 -17.08 -34.78 2.09
N GLY A 139 -15.78 -34.58 2.30
CA GLY A 139 -14.70 -35.37 1.69
C GLY A 139 -14.44 -35.09 0.21
N TYR A 140 -14.91 -33.95 -0.32
CA TYR A 140 -14.63 -33.52 -1.70
C TYR A 140 -13.22 -32.93 -1.85
N LEU A 141 -12.69 -32.39 -0.76
CA LEU A 141 -11.33 -31.88 -0.65
C LEU A 141 -10.65 -32.53 0.55
N THR A 142 -9.33 -32.64 0.52
CA THR A 142 -8.53 -33.06 1.68
C THR A 142 -7.69 -31.89 2.18
N GLN A 143 -7.31 -31.93 3.46
CA GLN A 143 -6.46 -30.90 4.05
C GLN A 143 -5.08 -30.83 3.36
N GLU A 144 -4.56 -31.97 2.91
CA GLU A 144 -3.28 -32.06 2.19
C GLU A 144 -3.28 -31.26 0.88
N MET A 145 -4.41 -31.23 0.15
CA MET A 145 -4.52 -30.44 -1.08
C MET A 145 -4.41 -28.93 -0.80
N ILE A 146 -4.96 -28.49 0.34
CA ILE A 146 -4.93 -27.08 0.76
C ILE A 146 -3.53 -26.71 1.22
N ASP A 147 -2.95 -27.51 2.10
CA ASP A 147 -1.61 -27.28 2.67
C ASP A 147 -0.53 -27.38 1.58
N GLY A 148 -0.77 -28.21 0.55
CA GLY A 148 0.07 -28.34 -0.65
C GLY A 148 -0.12 -27.24 -1.70
N TYR A 149 -1.01 -26.27 -1.47
CA TYR A 149 -1.37 -25.20 -2.42
C TYR A 149 -1.71 -25.72 -3.82
N GLU A 150 -2.50 -26.78 -3.91
CA GLU A 150 -2.82 -27.41 -5.20
C GLU A 150 -3.50 -26.41 -6.16
N PRO A 151 -2.94 -26.15 -7.36
CA PRO A 151 -3.48 -25.15 -8.29
C PRO A 151 -4.92 -25.42 -8.73
N LEU A 152 -5.33 -26.71 -8.74
CA LEU A 152 -6.69 -27.12 -9.10
C LEU A 152 -7.75 -26.59 -8.15
N LEU A 153 -7.39 -26.28 -6.89
CA LEU A 153 -8.32 -25.71 -5.92
C LEU A 153 -8.82 -24.34 -6.34
N MET A 154 -8.00 -23.55 -7.03
CA MET A 154 -8.38 -22.22 -7.54
C MET A 154 -9.55 -22.29 -8.52
N PHE A 155 -9.70 -23.40 -9.25
CA PHE A 155 -10.83 -23.63 -10.15
C PHE A 155 -11.98 -24.40 -9.50
N THR A 156 -11.66 -25.28 -8.55
CA THR A 156 -12.63 -26.20 -7.96
C THR A 156 -13.49 -25.48 -6.92
N ILE A 157 -12.89 -24.64 -6.07
CA ILE A 157 -13.61 -23.92 -5.00
C ILE A 157 -14.68 -22.99 -5.57
N PRO A 158 -14.41 -22.13 -6.57
CA PRO A 158 -15.46 -21.30 -7.15
C PRO A 158 -16.61 -22.11 -7.78
N ARG A 159 -16.31 -23.27 -8.38
CA ARG A 159 -17.34 -24.16 -8.97
C ARG A 159 -18.20 -24.81 -7.90
N LEU A 160 -17.59 -25.24 -6.79
CA LEU A 160 -18.31 -25.80 -5.65
C LEU A 160 -19.16 -24.75 -4.92
N ALA A 161 -18.82 -23.46 -5.00
CA ALA A 161 -19.56 -22.38 -4.37
C ALA A 161 -20.87 -22.04 -5.10
N ILE A 162 -20.97 -22.38 -6.40
CA ILE A 162 -22.16 -22.12 -7.23
C ILE A 162 -23.24 -23.21 -7.04
N ILE A 163 -22.85 -24.40 -6.55
CA ILE A 163 -23.70 -25.60 -6.40
C ILE A 163 -24.24 -25.70 -4.98
#